data_AF-A0A5A8D7K8-F1
#
_entry.id   AF-A0A5A8D7K8-F1
#
_cell.length_a   1.000
_cell.length_b   1.000
_cell.length_c   1.000
_cell.angle_alpha   90.00
_cell.angle_beta   90.00
_cell.angle_gamma   90.00
#
_symmetry.space_group_name_H-M   'P 1'
#
loop_
_entity.id
_entity.type
_entity.pdbx_description
1 polymer ?
#
loop_
_entity_poly.entity_id
_entity_poly.type
_entity_poly.pdbx_seq_one_letter_code
_entity_poly.pdbx_strand_id
1 'polypeptide(L)'
;MILTVFYLGKFFVWEHGYWRSMDIAHDRAGFYICWGCLVWVQTIYVSAGYFYAWQPVDSFVATFGEEHAQLAFYALLAVGVAAVYLNYEADRQRMHARSSTGMGSAWGSRYACIKADYTTDDGSKHTSLLLASHLWKPARHFHYVFEISAAVAWCIPFTLGTVFPNIYWGFLTILLFDRAVRDNARCKAKYGEGWDHYCKAVPYLVVPFVF
;
A
#
# COMPACT_ATOMS: atom_id res chain seq x y z
N MET A 1 4.72 18.50 -2.03
CA MET A 1 3.25 18.72 -1.89
C MET A 1 2.42 18.13 -3.04
N ILE A 2 2.88 18.12 -4.30
CA ILE A 2 2.09 17.57 -5.42
C ILE A 2 1.70 16.10 -5.19
N LEU A 3 2.68 15.26 -4.80
CA LEU A 3 2.45 13.84 -4.55
C LEU A 3 1.45 13.57 -3.42
N THR A 4 1.51 14.33 -2.32
CA THR A 4 0.58 14.16 -1.19
C THR A 4 -0.84 14.56 -1.56
N VAL A 5 -1.03 15.61 -2.37
CA VAL A 5 -2.34 15.98 -2.91
C VAL A 5 -2.88 14.88 -3.82
N PHE A 6 -2.05 14.34 -4.71
CA PHE A 6 -2.43 13.25 -5.60
C PHE A 6 -2.81 11.98 -4.80
N TYR A 7 -2.05 11.65 -3.76
CA TYR A 7 -2.32 10.54 -2.84
C TYR A 7 -3.66 10.71 -2.10
N LEU A 8 -3.94 11.91 -1.57
CA LEU A 8 -5.22 12.20 -0.93
C LEU A 8 -6.39 12.18 -1.92
N GLY A 9 -6.18 12.69 -3.14
CA GLY A 9 -7.17 12.59 -4.23
C GLY A 9 -7.52 11.14 -4.54
N LYS A 10 -6.51 10.27 -4.67
CA LYS A 10 -6.68 8.82 -4.84
C LYS A 10 -7.50 8.22 -3.70
N PHE A 11 -7.24 8.60 -2.46
CA PHE A 11 -7.98 8.11 -1.29
C PHE A 11 -9.48 8.40 -1.40
N PHE A 12 -9.86 9.65 -1.70
CA PHE A 12 -11.27 10.02 -1.82
C PHE A 12 -11.95 9.38 -3.03
N VAL A 13 -11.25 9.22 -4.17
CA VAL A 13 -11.79 8.48 -5.33
C VAL A 13 -12.04 7.02 -5.00
N TRP A 14 -11.23 6.42 -4.13
CA TRP A 14 -11.33 5.01 -3.71
C TRP A 14 -12.00 4.84 -2.33
N GLU A 15 -12.71 5.83 -1.82
CA GLU A 15 -13.24 5.83 -0.44
C GLU A 15 -14.09 4.59 -0.13
N HIS A 16 -14.90 4.12 -1.09
CA HIS A 16 -15.71 2.92 -0.90
C HIS A 16 -14.86 1.68 -0.54
N GLY A 17 -13.65 1.56 -1.07
CA GLY A 17 -12.77 0.44 -0.76
C GLY A 17 -12.28 0.44 0.68
N TYR A 18 -12.13 1.62 1.29
CA TYR A 18 -11.63 1.79 2.65
C TYR A 18 -12.53 1.14 3.72
N TRP A 19 -13.84 1.08 3.48
CA TRP A 19 -14.80 0.39 4.37
C TRP A 19 -14.51 -1.10 4.56
N ARG A 20 -13.75 -1.70 3.65
CA ARG A 20 -13.35 -3.12 3.71
C ARG A 20 -11.95 -3.31 4.28
N SER A 21 -11.32 -2.24 4.73
CA SER A 21 -10.02 -2.30 5.39
C SER A 21 -10.13 -2.99 6.75
N MET A 22 -9.02 -3.54 7.21
CA MET A 22 -8.93 -4.21 8.51
C MET A 22 -9.28 -3.29 9.68
N ASP A 23 -8.88 -2.02 9.61
CA ASP A 23 -9.09 -1.06 10.70
C ASP A 23 -10.59 -0.76 10.91
N ILE A 24 -11.38 -0.81 9.84
CA ILE A 24 -12.83 -0.59 9.89
C ILE A 24 -13.59 -1.89 10.14
N ALA A 25 -13.19 -3.00 9.51
CA ALA A 25 -13.94 -4.25 9.56
C ALA A 25 -13.71 -5.07 10.83
N HIS A 26 -12.56 -4.89 11.50
CA HIS A 26 -12.13 -5.80 12.57
C HIS A 26 -11.59 -5.12 13.82
N ASP A 27 -10.92 -3.98 13.68
CA ASP A 27 -10.30 -3.34 14.83
C ASP A 27 -11.34 -2.49 15.59
N ARG A 28 -11.35 -2.58 16.92
CA ARG A 28 -12.34 -1.88 17.76
C ARG A 28 -11.94 -0.43 17.97
N ALA A 29 -12.89 0.48 17.79
CA ALA A 29 -12.68 1.89 18.10
C ALA A 29 -12.32 2.08 19.58
N GLY A 30 -11.17 2.71 19.82
CA GLY A 30 -10.63 2.97 21.15
C GLY A 30 -9.54 4.03 21.07
N PHE A 31 -8.92 4.35 22.21
CA PHE A 31 -7.92 5.42 22.30
C PHE A 31 -6.83 5.32 21.23
N TYR A 32 -6.27 4.12 21.02
CA TYR A 32 -5.24 3.88 20.02
C TYR A 32 -5.63 4.33 18.59
N ILE A 33 -6.81 3.91 18.11
CA ILE A 33 -7.29 4.26 16.77
C ILE A 33 -7.62 5.76 16.70
N CYS A 34 -8.34 6.29 17.68
CA CYS A 34 -8.74 7.70 17.69
C CYS A 34 -7.52 8.64 17.73
N TRP A 35 -6.57 8.38 18.63
CA TRP A 35 -5.34 9.15 18.72
C TRP A 35 -4.47 8.98 17.47
N GLY A 36 -4.43 7.76 16.91
CA GLY A 36 -3.75 7.48 15.64
C GLY A 36 -4.24 8.37 14.51
N CYS A 37 -5.57 8.46 14.31
CA CYS A 37 -6.16 9.26 13.25
C CYS A 37 -6.02 10.77 13.47
N LEU A 38 -6.21 11.24 14.71
CA LEU A 38 -6.29 12.67 15.04
C LEU A 38 -4.92 13.32 15.27
N VAL A 39 -3.94 12.57 15.77
CA VAL A 39 -2.64 13.12 16.18
C VAL A 39 -1.51 12.49 15.39
N TRP A 40 -1.40 11.15 15.39
CA TRP A 40 -0.25 10.48 14.78
C TRP A 40 -0.16 10.72 13.27
N VAL A 41 -1.24 10.45 12.53
CA VAL A 41 -1.28 10.66 11.08
C VAL A 41 -1.00 12.14 10.76
N GLN A 42 -1.65 13.06 11.48
CA GLN A 42 -1.50 14.50 11.27
C GLN A 42 -0.10 15.03 11.59
N THR A 43 0.70 14.32 12.40
CA THR A 43 2.05 14.74 12.78
C THR A 43 3.09 14.09 11.86
N ILE A 44 3.00 12.78 11.69
CA ILE A 44 4.02 12.00 10.98
C ILE A 44 3.91 12.18 9.47
N TYR A 45 2.71 12.20 8.89
CA TYR A 45 2.55 12.21 7.42
C TYR A 45 2.92 13.56 6.80
N VAL A 46 2.88 14.64 7.58
CA VAL A 46 3.26 15.99 7.17
C VAL A 46 4.67 16.37 7.60
N SER A 47 5.36 15.54 8.39
CA SER A 47 6.69 15.81 8.94
C SER A 47 7.71 16.21 7.87
N ALA A 48 7.71 15.52 6.73
CA ALA A 48 8.56 15.86 5.58
C ALA A 48 8.19 17.23 4.98
N GLY A 49 6.89 17.53 4.84
CA GLY A 49 6.42 18.82 4.36
C GLY A 49 6.82 19.98 5.26
N TYR A 50 6.70 19.80 6.58
CA TYR A 50 7.19 20.78 7.55
C TYR A 50 8.70 20.95 7.42
N PHE A 51 9.46 19.85 7.40
CA PHE A 51 10.91 19.93 7.25
C PHE A 51 11.31 20.75 6.02
N TYR A 52 10.65 20.52 4.88
CA TYR A 52 10.94 21.27 3.63
C TYR A 52 10.60 22.74 3.69
N ALA A 53 9.54 23.12 4.41
CA ALA A 53 9.19 24.54 4.57
C ALA A 53 10.30 25.33 5.31
N TRP A 54 11.13 24.64 6.10
CA TRP A 54 12.25 25.22 6.86
C TRP A 54 13.61 25.02 6.19
N GLN A 55 13.71 24.31 5.07
CA GLN A 55 14.98 24.09 4.36
C GLN A 55 15.13 25.05 3.16
N PRO A 56 16.34 25.58 2.91
CA PRO A 56 16.62 26.30 1.67
C PRO A 56 16.42 25.40 0.45
N VAL A 57 15.90 25.96 -0.65
CA VAL A 57 15.74 25.23 -1.93
C VAL A 57 17.09 24.66 -2.42
N ASP A 58 18.18 25.36 -2.10
CA ASP A 58 19.55 24.97 -2.43
C ASP A 58 19.96 23.62 -1.83
N SER A 59 19.28 23.13 -0.79
CA SER A 59 19.55 21.80 -0.20
C SER A 59 19.30 20.64 -1.17
N PHE A 60 18.27 20.76 -2.01
CA PHE A 60 17.95 19.76 -3.03
C PHE A 60 18.96 19.79 -4.17
N VAL A 61 19.29 21.01 -4.61
CA VAL A 61 20.31 21.25 -5.64
C VAL A 61 21.68 20.77 -5.17
N ALA A 62 22.04 20.99 -3.91
CA ALA A 62 23.27 20.48 -3.32
C ALA A 62 23.32 18.95 -3.27
N THR A 63 22.16 18.28 -3.11
CA THR A 63 22.08 16.82 -3.04
C THR A 63 22.23 16.16 -4.42
N PHE A 64 21.58 16.71 -5.44
CA PHE A 64 21.56 16.12 -6.79
C PHE A 64 22.54 16.78 -7.77
N GLY A 65 23.13 17.91 -7.41
CA GLY A 65 23.90 18.78 -8.30
C GLY A 65 23.00 19.65 -9.19
N GLU A 66 23.47 20.85 -9.54
CA GLU A 66 22.73 21.81 -10.39
C GLU A 66 22.27 21.20 -11.72
N GLU A 67 23.13 20.43 -12.36
CA GLU A 67 22.87 19.82 -13.67
C GLU A 67 21.75 18.76 -13.62
N HIS A 68 21.59 18.05 -12.50
CA HIS A 68 20.67 16.92 -12.40
C HIS A 68 19.45 17.19 -11.51
N ALA A 69 19.42 18.28 -10.75
CA ALA A 69 18.33 18.58 -9.81
C ALA A 69 16.96 18.57 -10.51
N GLN A 70 16.84 19.25 -11.66
CA GLN A 70 15.57 19.30 -12.39
C GLN A 70 15.13 17.91 -12.88
N LEU A 71 16.06 17.11 -13.42
CA LEU A 71 15.77 15.75 -13.84
C LEU A 71 15.37 14.86 -12.66
N ALA A 72 16.08 14.95 -11.55
CA ALA A 72 15.78 14.21 -10.32
C ALA A 72 14.38 14.55 -9.81
N PHE A 73 14.00 15.83 -9.82
CA PHE A 73 12.65 16.26 -9.42
C PHE A 73 11.57 15.60 -10.27
N TYR A 74 11.69 15.65 -11.60
CA TYR A 74 10.70 15.04 -12.49
C TYR A 74 10.70 13.51 -12.40
N ALA A 75 11.86 12.89 -12.23
CA ALA A 75 11.97 11.44 -12.04
C ALA A 75 11.25 11.01 -10.74
N LEU A 76 11.49 11.71 -9.63
CA LEU A 76 10.84 11.43 -8.35
C LEU A 76 9.32 11.67 -8.41
N LEU A 77 8.90 12.74 -9.07
CA LEU A 77 7.48 13.01 -9.30
C LEU A 77 6.83 11.88 -10.13
N ALA A 78 7.48 11.45 -11.22
CA ALA A 78 6.99 10.37 -12.07
C ALA A 78 6.91 9.03 -11.30
N VAL A 79 7.96 8.68 -10.55
CA VAL A 79 7.99 7.48 -9.70
C VAL A 79 6.88 7.55 -8.64
N GLY A 80 6.72 8.69 -7.96
CA GLY A 80 5.70 8.86 -6.94
C GLY A 80 4.28 8.74 -7.50
N VAL A 81 3.99 9.40 -8.64
CA VAL A 81 2.68 9.29 -9.31
C VAL A 81 2.42 7.86 -9.78
N ALA A 82 3.41 7.21 -10.40
CA ALA A 82 3.30 5.82 -10.84
C ALA A 82 3.06 4.87 -9.65
N ALA A 83 3.74 5.07 -8.53
CA ALA A 83 3.56 4.27 -7.33
C ALA A 83 2.14 4.42 -6.76
N VAL A 84 1.63 5.66 -6.62
CA VAL A 84 0.25 5.90 -6.18
C VAL A 84 -0.77 5.26 -7.14
N TYR A 85 -0.53 5.37 -8.45
CA TYR A 85 -1.39 4.74 -9.45
C TYR A 85 -1.36 3.20 -9.38
N LEU A 86 -0.19 2.59 -9.27
CA LEU A 86 -0.04 1.14 -9.21
C LEU A 86 -0.60 0.55 -7.91
N ASN A 87 -0.51 1.29 -6.80
CA ASN A 87 -1.20 0.95 -5.55
C ASN A 87 -2.72 0.92 -5.76
N TYR A 88 -3.30 2.00 -6.32
CA TYR A 88 -4.72 2.04 -6.68
C TYR A 88 -5.14 0.91 -7.64
N GLU A 89 -4.33 0.67 -8.67
CA GLU A 89 -4.60 -0.34 -9.68
C GLU A 89 -4.62 -1.75 -9.08
N ALA A 90 -3.74 -2.05 -8.13
CA ALA A 90 -3.75 -3.33 -7.42
C ALA A 90 -5.07 -3.53 -6.65
N ASP A 91 -5.53 -2.51 -5.92
CA ASP A 91 -6.81 -2.56 -5.20
C ASP A 91 -8.00 -2.69 -6.15
N ARG A 92 -8.00 -1.92 -7.24
CA ARG A 92 -9.02 -1.98 -8.29
C ARG A 92 -9.10 -3.38 -8.91
N GLN A 93 -7.95 -4.01 -9.23
CA GLN A 93 -7.89 -5.37 -9.76
C GLN A 93 -8.50 -6.38 -8.79
N ARG A 94 -8.19 -6.29 -7.49
CA ARG A 94 -8.75 -7.18 -6.47
C ARG A 94 -10.27 -7.03 -6.34
N MET A 95 -10.76 -5.78 -6.35
CA MET A 95 -12.21 -5.52 -6.27
C MET A 95 -12.93 -5.99 -7.52
N HIS A 96 -12.39 -5.70 -8.70
CA HIS A 96 -12.98 -6.08 -9.99
C HIS A 96 -12.98 -7.60 -10.19
N ALA A 97 -11.91 -8.30 -9.79
CA ALA A 97 -11.86 -9.75 -9.85
C ALA A 97 -12.95 -10.40 -8.98
N ARG A 98 -13.27 -9.80 -7.82
CA ARG A 98 -14.34 -10.28 -6.93
C ARG A 98 -15.74 -9.96 -7.47
N SER A 99 -15.98 -8.73 -7.95
CA SER A 99 -17.29 -8.34 -8.48
C SER A 99 -17.64 -9.04 -9.79
N SER A 100 -16.64 -9.31 -10.64
CA SER A 100 -16.82 -10.05 -11.91
C SER A 100 -16.81 -11.57 -11.73
N THR A 101 -16.81 -12.09 -10.49
CA THR A 101 -16.71 -13.53 -10.18
C THR A 101 -15.52 -14.23 -10.86
N GLY A 102 -14.42 -13.48 -11.07
CA GLY A 102 -13.20 -13.96 -11.72
C GLY A 102 -13.24 -13.95 -13.25
N MET A 103 -14.34 -13.51 -13.87
CA MET A 103 -14.47 -13.49 -15.34
C MET A 103 -13.82 -12.27 -15.99
N GLY A 104 -13.53 -11.22 -15.22
CA GLY A 104 -12.92 -9.99 -15.70
C GLY A 104 -11.46 -10.14 -16.14
N SER A 105 -10.91 -9.02 -16.63
CA SER A 105 -9.53 -8.91 -17.11
C SER A 105 -8.88 -7.61 -16.65
N ALA A 106 -7.56 -7.62 -16.54
CA ALA A 106 -6.74 -6.41 -16.48
C ALA A 106 -5.66 -6.48 -17.56
N TRP A 107 -5.23 -5.33 -18.07
CA TRP A 107 -4.10 -5.24 -19.01
C TRP A 107 -4.17 -6.24 -20.19
N GLY A 108 -5.37 -6.47 -20.73
CA GLY A 108 -5.60 -7.38 -21.86
C GLY A 108 -5.62 -8.87 -21.53
N SER A 109 -5.43 -9.30 -20.27
CA SER A 109 -5.46 -10.72 -19.88
C SER A 109 -6.45 -11.01 -18.75
N ARG A 110 -7.05 -12.21 -18.76
CA ARG A 110 -8.06 -12.61 -17.77
C ARG A 110 -7.45 -12.82 -16.39
N TYR A 111 -8.23 -12.58 -15.35
CA TYR A 111 -7.78 -12.88 -13.99
C TYR A 111 -7.63 -14.39 -13.77
N ALA A 112 -6.50 -14.78 -13.16
CA ALA A 112 -6.38 -16.09 -12.52
C ALA A 112 -6.75 -15.93 -11.04
N CYS A 113 -7.80 -16.65 -10.61
CA CYS A 113 -8.29 -16.62 -9.24
C CYS A 113 -8.36 -18.04 -8.67
N ILE A 114 -8.02 -18.18 -7.40
CA ILE A 114 -8.21 -19.41 -6.63
C ILE A 114 -9.49 -19.25 -5.82
N LYS A 115 -10.40 -20.22 -5.94
CA LYS A 115 -11.60 -20.28 -5.11
C LYS A 115 -11.24 -20.84 -3.74
N ALA A 116 -11.65 -20.15 -2.70
CA ALA A 116 -11.47 -20.58 -1.32
C ALA A 116 -12.79 -20.50 -0.58
N ASP A 117 -13.26 -21.66 -0.10
CA ASP A 117 -14.45 -21.74 0.74
C ASP A 117 -14.09 -21.44 2.19
N TYR A 118 -15.00 -20.76 2.88
CA TYR A 118 -14.89 -20.50 4.30
C TYR A 118 -16.27 -20.52 4.94
N THR A 119 -16.31 -20.82 6.24
CA THR A 119 -17.52 -20.79 7.04
C THR A 119 -17.46 -19.58 7.95
N THR A 120 -18.50 -18.77 7.97
CA THR A 120 -18.63 -17.64 8.92
C THR A 120 -18.98 -18.17 10.30
N ASP A 121 -18.76 -17.37 11.34
CA ASP A 121 -19.11 -17.70 12.73
C ASP A 121 -20.59 -18.10 12.90
N ASP A 122 -21.48 -17.59 12.04
CA ASP A 122 -22.91 -17.92 11.97
C ASP A 122 -23.19 -19.30 11.33
N GLY A 123 -22.16 -20.04 10.91
CA GLY A 123 -22.27 -21.35 10.27
C GLY A 123 -22.55 -21.32 8.76
N SER A 124 -22.70 -20.13 8.15
CA SER A 124 -22.94 -19.98 6.72
C SER A 124 -21.66 -20.23 5.90
N LYS A 125 -21.77 -21.06 4.85
CA LYS A 125 -20.67 -21.32 3.91
C LYS A 125 -20.64 -20.27 2.81
N HIS A 126 -19.47 -19.70 2.56
CA HIS A 126 -19.24 -18.72 1.52
C HIS A 126 -17.99 -19.06 0.71
N THR A 127 -18.02 -18.76 -0.58
CA THR A 127 -16.86 -18.91 -1.47
C THR A 127 -16.27 -17.53 -1.75
N SER A 128 -14.95 -17.38 -1.55
CA SER A 128 -14.20 -16.18 -1.91
C SER A 128 -13.25 -16.45 -3.07
N LEU A 129 -12.91 -15.38 -3.79
CA LEU A 129 -11.90 -15.41 -4.85
C LEU A 129 -10.62 -14.73 -4.37
N LEU A 130 -9.52 -15.48 -4.48
CA LEU A 130 -8.15 -15.05 -4.19
C LEU A 130 -7.44 -14.79 -5.52
N LEU A 131 -7.11 -13.54 -5.79
CA LEU A 131 -6.52 -13.11 -7.06
C LEU A 131 -5.03 -13.46 -7.10
N ALA A 132 -4.61 -14.33 -8.03
CA ALA A 132 -3.24 -14.84 -8.16
C ALA A 132 -2.58 -14.43 -9.50
N SER A 133 -2.98 -13.28 -10.05
CA SER A 133 -2.49 -12.77 -11.34
C SER A 133 -2.18 -11.28 -11.28
N HIS A 134 -1.56 -10.74 -12.33
CA HIS A 134 -1.25 -9.31 -12.47
C HIS A 134 -0.44 -8.77 -11.28
N LEU A 135 -0.85 -7.65 -10.68
CA LEU A 135 -0.14 -7.04 -9.55
C LEU A 135 -0.14 -7.89 -8.27
N TRP A 136 -0.96 -8.94 -8.21
CA TRP A 136 -1.02 -9.87 -7.08
C TRP A 136 -0.22 -11.15 -7.31
N LYS A 137 0.37 -11.33 -8.51
CA LYS A 137 1.22 -12.49 -8.81
C LYS A 137 2.59 -12.44 -8.13
N PRO A 138 3.30 -11.30 -8.07
CA PRO A 138 4.65 -11.28 -7.51
C PRO A 138 4.69 -11.53 -6.00
N ALA A 139 3.74 -10.96 -5.25
CA ALA A 139 3.63 -11.12 -3.81
C ALA A 139 2.20 -10.86 -3.32
N ARG A 140 1.81 -11.47 -2.20
CA ARG A 140 0.46 -11.38 -1.64
C ARG A 140 0.07 -9.95 -1.24
N HIS A 141 1.02 -9.10 -0.89
CA HIS A 141 0.86 -7.69 -0.55
C HIS A 141 1.78 -6.79 -1.37
N PHE A 142 1.97 -7.09 -2.66
CA PHE A 142 2.87 -6.31 -3.53
C PHE A 142 2.51 -4.81 -3.60
N HIS A 143 1.24 -4.46 -3.44
CA HIS A 143 0.76 -3.08 -3.37
C HIS A 143 1.39 -2.25 -2.22
N TYR A 144 1.89 -2.90 -1.16
CA TYR A 144 2.65 -2.23 -0.09
C TYR A 144 4.00 -1.71 -0.57
N VAL A 145 4.63 -2.36 -1.56
CA VAL A 145 5.87 -1.85 -2.15
C VAL A 145 5.61 -0.50 -2.82
N PHE A 146 4.49 -0.36 -3.53
CA PHE A 146 4.11 0.92 -4.15
C PHE A 146 3.77 1.97 -3.10
N GLU A 147 3.08 1.59 -2.02
CA GLU A 147 2.78 2.49 -0.90
C GLU A 147 4.06 3.07 -0.27
N ILE A 148 5.04 2.21 0.01
CA ILE A 148 6.34 2.61 0.57
C ILE A 148 7.14 3.42 -0.45
N SER A 149 7.12 3.03 -1.73
CA SER A 149 7.84 3.75 -2.80
C SER A 149 7.29 5.18 -2.96
N ALA A 150 5.98 5.35 -2.86
CA ALA A 150 5.35 6.66 -2.87
C ALA A 150 5.84 7.48 -1.66
N ALA A 151 5.79 6.92 -0.45
CA ALA A 151 6.29 7.55 0.77
C ALA A 151 7.75 7.99 0.66
N VAL A 152 8.61 7.13 0.13
CA VAL A 152 10.03 7.43 -0.12
C VAL A 152 10.18 8.59 -1.12
N ALA A 153 9.42 8.58 -2.22
CA ALA A 153 9.53 9.59 -3.28
C ALA A 153 9.27 11.02 -2.79
N TRP A 154 8.45 11.22 -1.75
CA TRP A 154 8.23 12.53 -1.15
C TRP A 154 9.00 12.78 0.16
N CYS A 155 9.72 11.80 0.72
CA CYS A 155 10.49 11.94 1.98
C CYS A 155 12.01 12.02 1.80
N ILE A 156 12.59 11.22 0.91
CA ILE A 156 14.05 11.11 0.75
C ILE A 156 14.72 12.28 0.02
N PRO A 157 14.09 13.02 -0.93
CA PRO A 157 14.85 13.91 -1.81
C PRO A 157 15.57 15.08 -1.13
N PHE A 158 15.27 15.38 0.14
CA PHE A 158 15.83 16.54 0.84
C PHE A 158 16.47 16.17 2.20
N THR A 159 16.68 14.89 2.49
CA THR A 159 16.78 14.43 3.90
C THR A 159 17.81 13.36 4.18
N LEU A 160 18.72 13.09 3.24
CA LEU A 160 19.82 12.15 3.48
C LEU A 160 20.60 12.60 4.73
N GLY A 161 20.48 11.84 5.82
CA GLY A 161 21.13 12.11 7.10
C GLY A 161 20.24 12.74 8.20
N THR A 162 19.01 13.17 7.90
CA THR A 162 18.11 13.76 8.91
C THR A 162 17.03 12.77 9.33
N VAL A 163 16.96 12.47 10.64
CA VAL A 163 16.03 11.46 11.18
C VAL A 163 14.56 11.85 10.96
N PHE A 164 14.19 13.09 11.30
CA PHE A 164 12.80 13.52 11.40
C PHE A 164 11.91 13.26 10.16
N PRO A 165 12.29 13.66 8.94
CA PRO A 165 11.47 13.44 7.75
C PRO A 165 11.50 11.99 7.23
N ASN A 166 12.46 11.17 7.70
CA ASN A 166 12.56 9.75 7.38
C ASN A 166 11.72 8.88 8.32
N ILE A 167 11.20 9.43 9.42
CA ILE A 167 10.33 8.71 10.35
C ILE A 167 9.09 8.18 9.64
N TYR A 168 8.50 8.96 8.71
CA TYR A 168 7.26 8.55 8.05
C TYR A 168 7.39 7.25 7.26
N TRP A 169 8.32 7.17 6.29
CA TRP A 169 8.46 5.98 5.47
C TRP A 169 8.98 4.78 6.28
N GLY A 170 9.84 5.02 7.29
CA GLY A 170 10.32 3.98 8.20
C GLY A 170 9.18 3.38 9.04
N PHE A 171 8.38 4.23 9.68
CA PHE A 171 7.18 3.83 10.41
C PHE A 171 6.20 3.08 9.50
N LEU A 172 5.92 3.62 8.31
CA LEU A 172 5.00 3.01 7.34
C LEU A 172 5.47 1.62 6.91
N THR A 173 6.77 1.45 6.71
CA THR A 173 7.35 0.14 6.37
C THR A 173 7.11 -0.87 7.49
N ILE A 174 7.40 -0.53 8.73
CA ILE A 174 7.16 -1.41 9.89
C ILE A 174 5.67 -1.75 10.01
N LEU A 175 4.80 -0.73 9.90
CA LEU A 175 3.35 -0.89 9.97
C LEU A 175 2.83 -1.86 8.91
N LEU A 176 3.26 -1.72 7.65
CA LEU A 176 2.78 -2.54 6.55
C LEU A 176 3.28 -3.99 6.62
N PHE A 177 4.50 -4.21 7.11
CA PHE A 177 5.02 -5.56 7.32
C PHE A 177 4.29 -6.28 8.46
N ASP A 178 4.10 -5.61 9.60
CA ASP A 178 3.27 -6.15 10.69
C ASP A 178 1.85 -6.46 10.20
N ARG A 179 1.26 -5.53 9.43
CA ARG A 179 -0.06 -5.69 8.83
C ARG A 179 -0.13 -6.90 7.89
N ALA A 180 0.88 -7.11 7.05
CA ALA A 180 0.94 -8.25 6.13
C ALA A 180 0.98 -9.58 6.89
N VAL A 181 1.76 -9.66 7.98
CA VAL A 181 1.85 -10.88 8.81
C VAL A 181 0.51 -11.17 9.49
N ARG A 182 -0.14 -10.14 10.07
CA ARG A 182 -1.45 -10.29 10.69
C ARG A 182 -2.53 -10.69 9.69
N ASP A 183 -2.57 -10.07 8.50
CA ASP A 183 -3.53 -10.43 7.45
C ASP A 183 -3.30 -11.85 6.94
N ASN A 184 -2.05 -12.28 6.78
CA ASN A 184 -1.71 -13.65 6.38
C ASN A 184 -2.18 -14.69 7.40
N ALA A 185 -1.98 -14.44 8.70
CA ALA A 185 -2.46 -15.32 9.76
C ALA A 185 -4.00 -15.41 9.78
N ARG A 186 -4.70 -14.27 9.62
CA ARG A 186 -6.17 -14.21 9.52
C ARG A 186 -6.68 -14.94 8.28
N CYS A 187 -6.07 -14.73 7.12
CA CYS A 187 -6.45 -15.40 5.88
C CYS A 187 -6.21 -16.92 5.98
N LYS A 188 -5.13 -17.36 6.62
CA LYS A 188 -4.89 -18.79 6.89
C LYS A 188 -5.97 -19.38 7.79
N ALA A 189 -6.33 -18.71 8.88
CA ALA A 189 -7.40 -19.15 9.77
C ALA A 189 -8.76 -19.21 9.06
N LYS A 190 -9.04 -18.25 8.18
CA LYS A 190 -10.31 -18.15 7.44
C LYS A 190 -10.45 -19.17 6.31
N TYR A 191 -9.43 -19.30 5.46
CA TYR A 191 -9.51 -20.05 4.21
C TYR A 191 -8.86 -21.43 4.25
N GLY A 192 -8.15 -21.77 5.33
CA GLY A 192 -7.58 -23.11 5.55
C GLY A 192 -6.69 -23.59 4.40
N GLU A 193 -7.05 -24.71 3.79
CA GLU A 193 -6.33 -25.30 2.64
C GLU A 193 -6.39 -24.43 1.38
N GLY A 194 -7.49 -23.68 1.18
CA GLY A 194 -7.60 -22.73 0.07
C GLY A 194 -6.53 -21.64 0.14
N TRP A 195 -6.15 -21.24 1.36
CA TRP A 195 -5.01 -20.33 1.56
C TRP A 195 -3.68 -20.98 1.23
N ASP A 196 -3.48 -22.26 1.58
CA ASP A 196 -2.21 -22.95 1.29
C ASP A 196 -1.98 -23.07 -0.21
N HIS A 197 -3.03 -23.38 -0.96
CA HIS A 197 -2.96 -23.39 -2.42
C HIS A 197 -2.63 -22.00 -2.96
N TYR A 198 -3.24 -20.95 -2.41
CA TYR A 198 -2.92 -19.57 -2.78
C TYR A 198 -1.46 -19.20 -2.47
N CYS A 199 -0.94 -19.56 -1.30
CA CYS A 199 0.46 -19.35 -0.92
C CYS A 199 1.44 -20.14 -1.80
N LYS A 200 1.06 -21.32 -2.33
CA LYS A 200 1.89 -22.03 -3.31
C LYS A 200 1.96 -21.29 -4.66
N ALA A 201 0.86 -20.66 -5.08
CA ALA A 201 0.81 -19.88 -6.31
C ALA A 201 1.51 -18.51 -6.18
N VAL A 202 1.42 -17.88 -5.01
CA VAL A 202 2.02 -16.57 -4.69
C VAL A 202 2.83 -16.71 -3.39
N PRO A 203 4.10 -17.16 -3.47
CA PRO A 203 4.88 -17.57 -2.30
C PRO A 203 5.35 -16.40 -1.43
N TYR A 204 5.62 -15.25 -2.03
CA TYR A 204 6.14 -14.06 -1.32
C TYR A 204 5.01 -13.27 -0.66
N LEU A 205 5.28 -12.72 0.52
CA LEU A 205 4.32 -11.95 1.30
C LEU A 205 4.28 -10.48 0.85
N VAL A 206 5.42 -9.79 0.79
CA VAL A 206 5.50 -8.36 0.44
C VAL A 206 6.51 -8.11 -0.67
N VAL A 207 7.74 -8.61 -0.54
CA VAL A 207 8.86 -8.34 -1.44
C VAL A 207 9.16 -9.60 -2.24
N PRO A 208 8.93 -9.59 -3.57
CA PRO A 208 9.22 -10.74 -4.42
C PRO A 208 10.66 -11.20 -4.27
N PHE A 209 10.87 -12.52 -4.23
CA PHE A 209 12.19 -13.15 -4.09
C PHE A 209 12.91 -12.94 -2.76
N VAL A 210 12.31 -12.25 -1.80
CA VAL A 210 12.91 -11.97 -0.48
C VAL A 210 11.99 -12.38 0.65
N PHE A 211 10.77 -11.84 0.69
CA PHE A 211 9.83 -11.99 1.80
C PHE A 211 8.39 -12.07 1.33
#